data_AF-A0A450VYF9-F1
#
_entry.id   AF-A0A450VYF9-F1
#
_cell.length_a   1.000
_cell.length_b   1.000
_cell.length_c   1.000
_cell.angle_alpha   90.00
_cell.angle_beta   90.00
_cell.angle_gamma   90.00
#
_symmetry.space_group_name_H-M   'P 1'
#
loop_
_entity.id
_entity.type
_entity.pdbx_description
1 polymer ?
#
loop_
_entity_poly.entity_id
_entity_poly.type
_entity_poly.pdbx_seq_one_letter_code
_entity_poly.pdbx_strand_id
1 'polypeptide(L)'
;MSCKKEFTVRTGTIFERSHIDLDKWLFGVYLLMVSRKGISSLQLSKELGIRQPSSWFMLHRLREAYGDKLEAFTNDTEADETYIGRLDKE
;
A
#
# COMPACT_ATOMS: atom_id res chain seq x y z
N MET A 1 17.34 34.59 -12.52
CA MET A 1 16.94 33.51 -13.44
C MET A 1 15.94 32.64 -12.69
N SER A 2 14.69 32.59 -13.15
CA SER A 2 13.66 31.78 -12.49
C SER A 2 13.95 30.30 -12.79
N CYS A 3 14.12 29.49 -11.74
CA CYS A 3 14.34 28.06 -11.88
C CYS A 3 13.08 27.42 -12.50
N LYS A 4 13.18 26.97 -13.76
CA LYS A 4 12.10 26.24 -14.43
C LYS A 4 12.00 24.87 -13.77
N LYS A 5 11.06 24.70 -12.84
CA LYS A 5 10.76 23.39 -12.25
C LYS A 5 10.25 22.47 -13.35
N GLU A 6 10.94 21.36 -13.59
CA GLU A 6 10.48 20.34 -14.51
C GLU A 6 9.21 19.69 -13.94
N PHE A 7 8.11 19.85 -14.67
CA PHE A 7 6.82 19.28 -14.32
C PHE A 7 6.58 18.03 -15.18
N THR A 8 6.30 16.92 -14.51
CA THR A 8 5.84 15.67 -15.14
C THR A 8 4.58 15.22 -14.42
N VAL A 9 3.86 14.27 -15.00
CA VAL A 9 2.72 13.60 -14.33
C VAL A 9 3.10 12.93 -12.99
N ARG A 10 4.40 12.74 -12.72
CA ARG A 10 4.89 12.18 -11.47
C ARG A 10 5.20 13.24 -10.41
N THR A 11 5.39 14.50 -10.80
CA THR A 11 5.82 15.59 -9.90
C THR A 11 4.74 15.86 -8.85
N GLY A 12 5.10 15.81 -7.55
CA GLY A 12 4.17 16.02 -6.44
C GLY A 12 3.25 14.84 -6.14
N THR A 13 3.54 13.65 -6.67
CA THR A 13 2.68 12.46 -6.51
C THR A 13 3.42 11.32 -5.80
N ILE A 14 2.68 10.25 -5.46
CA ILE A 14 3.26 8.99 -4.96
C ILE A 14 4.28 8.35 -5.94
N PHE A 15 4.27 8.76 -7.21
CA PHE A 15 5.17 8.27 -8.26
C PHE A 15 6.49 9.06 -8.33
N GLU A 16 6.63 10.15 -7.56
CA GLU A 16 7.75 11.08 -7.67
C GLU A 16 9.09 10.42 -7.28
N ARG A 17 10.15 10.65 -8.07
CA ARG A 17 11.50 10.06 -7.85
C ARG A 17 11.50 8.52 -7.76
N SER A 18 10.52 7.85 -8.36
CA SER A 18 10.51 6.39 -8.49
C SER A 18 11.08 5.98 -9.84
N HIS A 19 12.00 5.01 -9.83
CA HIS A 19 12.48 4.33 -11.04
C HIS A 19 11.55 3.21 -11.52
N ILE A 20 10.42 3.00 -10.84
CA ILE A 20 9.43 2.01 -11.25
C ILE A 20 8.57 2.62 -12.37
N ASP A 21 8.26 1.82 -13.37
CA ASP A 21 7.41 2.22 -14.49
C ASP A 21 5.96 2.47 -14.03
N LEU A 22 5.26 3.38 -14.73
CA LEU A 22 3.91 3.81 -14.34
C LEU A 22 2.86 2.70 -14.49
N ASP A 23 3.00 1.83 -15.47
CA ASP A 23 2.16 0.63 -15.66
C ASP A 23 2.18 -0.28 -14.42
N LYS A 24 3.36 -0.51 -13.84
CA LYS A 24 3.53 -1.32 -12.62
C LYS A 24 2.95 -0.62 -11.39
N TRP A 25 3.06 0.71 -11.34
CA TRP A 25 2.37 1.49 -10.31
C TRP A 25 0.85 1.36 -10.41
N LEU A 26 0.28 1.50 -11.60
CA LEU A 26 -1.16 1.35 -11.81
C LEU A 26 -1.65 -0.05 -11.46
N PHE A 27 -0.92 -1.10 -11.88
CA PHE A 27 -1.26 -2.47 -11.52
C PHE A 27 -1.09 -2.73 -10.02
N GLY A 28 -0.07 -2.15 -9.39
CA GLY A 28 0.13 -2.25 -7.94
C GLY A 28 -0.99 -1.58 -7.13
N VAL A 29 -1.49 -0.43 -7.58
CA VAL A 29 -2.69 0.22 -7.01
C VAL A 29 -3.91 -0.69 -7.15
N TYR A 30 -4.12 -1.25 -8.34
CA TYR A 30 -5.23 -2.17 -8.61
C TYR A 30 -5.20 -3.40 -7.68
N LEU A 31 -4.05 -4.06 -7.55
CA LEU A 31 -3.88 -5.23 -6.69
C LEU A 31 -4.12 -4.90 -5.21
N LEU A 32 -3.69 -3.72 -4.77
CA LEU A 32 -3.94 -3.26 -3.40
C LEU A 32 -5.44 -3.08 -3.14
N MET A 33 -6.19 -2.51 -4.09
CA MET A 33 -7.63 -2.26 -3.95
C MET A 33 -8.48 -3.54 -4.00
N VAL A 34 -8.09 -4.51 -4.83
CA VAL A 34 -8.86 -5.76 -4.98
C VAL A 34 -8.55 -6.78 -3.87
N SER A 35 -7.41 -6.66 -3.19
CA SER A 35 -7.05 -7.59 -2.12
C SER A 35 -7.84 -7.33 -0.83
N ARG A 36 -8.82 -8.18 -0.52
CA ARG A 36 -9.65 -8.09 0.70
C ARG A 36 -8.87 -8.13 2.01
N LYS A 37 -7.71 -8.79 2.05
CA LYS A 37 -6.87 -8.94 3.26
C LYS A 37 -5.60 -8.08 3.20
N GLY A 38 -5.46 -7.23 2.19
CA GLY A 38 -4.20 -6.55 1.86
C GLY A 38 -3.21 -7.46 1.13
N ILE A 39 -2.15 -6.88 0.59
CA ILE A 39 -1.12 -7.60 -0.17
C ILE A 39 0.25 -7.42 0.48
N SER A 40 1.05 -8.50 0.54
CA SER A 40 2.42 -8.46 1.05
C SER A 40 3.37 -7.95 -0.04
N SER A 41 4.50 -7.34 0.36
CA SER A 41 5.52 -6.89 -0.60
C SER A 41 6.09 -8.04 -1.41
N LEU A 42 6.22 -9.23 -0.82
CA LEU A 42 6.69 -10.43 -1.52
C LEU A 42 5.68 -10.89 -2.59
N GLN A 43 4.38 -10.88 -2.28
CA GLN A 43 3.37 -11.22 -3.28
C GLN A 43 3.35 -10.17 -4.38
N LEU A 44 3.32 -8.89 -4.02
CA LEU A 44 3.32 -7.80 -4.98
C LEU A 44 4.55 -7.83 -5.90
N SER A 45 5.72 -8.22 -5.39
CA SER A 45 6.91 -8.39 -6.25
C SER A 45 6.77 -9.49 -7.27
N LYS A 46 6.08 -10.58 -6.93
CA LYS A 46 5.84 -11.69 -7.87
C LYS A 46 4.83 -11.28 -8.94
N GLU A 47 3.74 -10.63 -8.54
CA GLU A 47 2.71 -10.16 -9.47
C GLU A 47 3.23 -9.11 -10.46
N LEU A 48 4.09 -8.18 -9.99
CA LEU A 48 4.65 -7.11 -10.81
C LEU A 48 5.95 -7.49 -11.53
N GLY A 49 6.56 -8.64 -11.21
CA GLY A 49 7.86 -9.03 -11.74
C GLY A 49 9.00 -8.07 -11.36
N ILE A 50 8.91 -7.42 -10.20
CA ILE A 50 9.94 -6.48 -9.69
C ILE A 50 10.66 -7.05 -8.48
N ARG A 51 11.77 -6.41 -8.09
CA ARG A 51 12.48 -6.77 -6.86
C ARG A 51 11.63 -6.46 -5.64
N GLN A 52 11.69 -7.31 -4.62
CA GLN A 52 10.93 -7.13 -3.38
C GLN A 52 11.19 -5.79 -2.65
N PRO A 53 12.41 -5.23 -2.63
CA PRO A 53 12.61 -3.89 -2.06
C PRO A 53 11.85 -2.79 -2.81
N SER A 54 11.70 -2.92 -4.14
CA SER A 54 10.93 -1.98 -4.97
C SER A 54 9.43 -2.09 -4.71
N SER A 55 8.90 -3.31 -4.56
CA SER A 55 7.50 -3.52 -4.18
C SER A 55 7.21 -3.05 -2.74
N TRP A 56 8.16 -3.21 -1.83
CA TRP A 56 8.07 -2.69 -0.47
C TRP A 56 8.03 -1.16 -0.44
N PHE A 57 8.92 -0.49 -1.19
CA PHE A 57 8.90 0.96 -1.37
C PHE A 57 7.56 1.46 -1.94
N MET A 58 7.05 0.76 -2.97
CA MET A 58 5.75 1.06 -3.56
C MET A 58 4.62 0.97 -2.52
N LEU A 59 4.55 -0.13 -1.77
CA LEU A 59 3.50 -0.34 -0.75
C LEU A 59 3.51 0.71 0.35
N HIS A 60 4.69 1.13 0.80
CA HIS A 60 4.80 2.16 1.83
C HIS A 60 4.12 3.46 1.38
N ARG A 61 4.43 3.93 0.17
CA ARG A 61 3.80 5.15 -0.37
C ARG A 61 2.32 5.01 -0.63
N LEU A 62 1.89 3.83 -1.11
CA LEU A 62 0.46 3.57 -1.33
C LEU A 62 -0.33 3.60 -0.02
N ARG A 63 0.20 3.00 1.05
CA ARG A 63 -0.45 2.99 2.36
C ARG A 63 -0.46 4.37 3.00
N GLU A 64 0.65 5.11 2.89
CA GLU A 64 0.71 6.51 3.35
C GLU A 64 -0.33 7.38 2.62
N ALA A 65 -0.51 7.19 1.31
CA ALA A 65 -1.52 7.91 0.54
C ALA A 65 -2.97 7.47 0.84
N TYR A 66 -3.16 6.21 1.25
CA TYR A 66 -4.47 5.70 1.67
C TYR A 66 -4.90 6.26 3.04
N GLY A 67 -3.92 6.61 3.90
CA GLY A 67 -4.12 7.24 5.19
C GLY A 67 -4.39 6.26 6.34
N ASP A 68 -4.15 6.72 7.57
CA ASP A 68 -4.24 5.92 8.81
C ASP A 68 -5.65 5.91 9.45
N LYS A 69 -6.65 6.50 8.79
CA LYS A 69 -8.02 6.49 9.32
C LYS A 69 -8.70 5.17 8.99
N LEU A 70 -8.40 4.13 9.77
CA LEU A 70 -9.47 3.20 10.11
C LEU A 70 -10.45 3.98 10.96
N GLU A 71 -11.60 4.34 10.38
CA GLU A 71 -12.69 4.84 11.21
C GLU A 71 -13.04 3.75 12.21
N ALA A 72 -13.11 4.13 13.49
CA ALA A 72 -13.58 3.23 14.51
C ALA A 72 -15.00 2.79 14.12
N PHE A 73 -15.31 1.52 14.36
CA PHE A 73 -16.68 1.05 14.27
C PHE A 73 -17.53 1.85 15.27
N THR A 74 -18.40 2.73 14.75
CA THR A 74 -19.17 3.70 15.56
C THR A 74 -20.54 3.17 15.96
N ASN A 75 -21.03 2.12 15.30
CA ASN A 75 -22.33 1.49 15.56
C ASN A 75 -22.16 0.06 16.05
N ASP A 76 -23.27 -0.57 16.42
CA ASP A 76 -23.33 -2.01 16.72
C ASP A 76 -22.66 -2.81 15.60
N THR A 77 -21.58 -3.50 15.95
CA THR A 77 -20.72 -4.23 15.03
C THR A 77 -20.60 -5.66 15.50
N GLU A 78 -20.94 -6.59 14.61
CA GLU A 78 -20.80 -8.02 14.86
C GLU A 78 -19.46 -8.50 14.29
N ALA A 79 -18.66 -9.15 15.14
CA ALA A 79 -17.43 -9.82 14.73
C ALA A 79 -17.69 -11.34 14.69
N ASP A 80 -17.53 -11.94 13.52
CA ASP A 80 -17.90 -13.34 13.25
C ASP A 80 -17.01 -14.35 14.01
N GLU A 81 -15.69 -14.31 13.77
CA GLU A 81 -14.73 -15.23 14.40
C GLU A 81 -13.70 -14.46 15.23
N THR A 82 -13.59 -14.78 16.52
CA THR A 82 -12.55 -14.24 17.41
C THR A 82 -11.80 -15.37 18.10
N TYR A 83 -10.49 -15.45 17.90
CA TYR A 83 -9.61 -16.35 18.65
C TYR A 83 -9.01 -15.59 19.85
N ILE A 84 -9.35 -16.02 21.07
CA ILE A 84 -8.75 -15.52 22.31
C ILE A 84 -7.85 -16.62 22.86
N GLY A 85 -6.54 -16.40 22.80
CA GLY A 85 -5.57 -17.32 23.40
C GLY A 85 -5.76 -17.44 24.93
N ARG A 86 -5.52 -18.63 25.49
CA ARG A 86 -5.46 -18.80 26.95
C ARG A 86 -4.18 -18.12 27.46
N LEU A 87 -4.29 -17.38 28.56
CA LEU A 87 -3.13 -17.09 29.41
C LEU A 87 -2.66 -18.44 29.96
N ASP A 88 -1.44 -18.83 29.60
CA ASP A 88 -0.77 -19.97 30.21
C ASP A 88 -0.81 -19.76 31.73
N LYS A 89 -1.51 -20.67 32.43
CA LYS A 89 -1.37 -20.79 33.87
C LYS A 89 -0.21 -21.73 34.10
N GLU A 90 0.76 -21.23 34.85
CA GLU A 90 1.94 -21.90 35.40
C GLU A 90 1.72 -23.37 35.77
#